data_AF-A0A395XGQ1-F1
#
_entry.id   AF-A0A395XGQ1-F1
#
_cell.length_a   1.000
_cell.length_b   1.000
_cell.length_c   1.000
_cell.angle_alpha   90.00
_cell.angle_beta   90.00
_cell.angle_gamma   90.00
#
_symmetry.space_group_name_H-M   'P 1'
#
loop_
_entity.id
_entity.type
_entity.pdbx_description
1 polymer ?
#
loop_
_entity_poly.entity_id
_entity_poly.type
_entity_poly.pdbx_seq_one_letter_code
_entity_poly.pdbx_strand_id
1 'polypeptide(L)'
;MSRNSRVKVVLNRPNVQRQLLNNAQLLDSVQDQVETMAKAHKAIKVYRNANKERGNVVATIPMAVEDAHRGLLTDILGRVRI
;
A
#
# COMPACT_ATOMS: atom_id res chain seq x y z
N MET A 1 33.02 -40.09 -7.22
CA MET A 1 32.38 -39.66 -5.95
C MET A 1 31.91 -38.21 -6.10
N SER A 2 30.63 -37.99 -5.75
CA SER A 2 29.80 -36.80 -5.95
C SER A 2 30.41 -35.48 -5.46
N ARG A 3 30.13 -34.38 -6.18
CA ARG A 3 29.72 -33.10 -5.58
C ARG A 3 28.73 -32.39 -6.52
N ASN A 4 27.52 -32.94 -6.60
CA ASN A 4 26.37 -32.10 -6.94
C ASN A 4 26.13 -31.19 -5.72
N SER A 5 26.92 -30.12 -5.59
CA SER A 5 26.75 -29.14 -4.52
C SER A 5 25.41 -28.47 -4.78
N ARG A 6 24.36 -28.97 -4.11
CA ARG A 6 23.01 -28.44 -4.19
C ARG A 6 23.07 -26.93 -4.05
N VAL A 7 22.91 -26.21 -5.16
CA VAL A 7 22.91 -24.75 -5.18
C VAL A 7 21.71 -24.32 -4.34
N LYS A 8 21.99 -23.82 -3.14
CA LYS A 8 20.96 -23.32 -2.24
C LYS A 8 20.67 -21.88 -2.60
N VAL A 9 19.64 -21.67 -3.41
CA VAL A 9 19.13 -20.33 -3.69
C VAL A 9 18.32 -19.88 -2.48
N VAL A 10 18.88 -18.96 -1.68
CA VAL A 10 18.16 -18.35 -0.56
C VAL A 10 17.78 -16.93 -0.97
N LEU A 11 16.50 -16.60 -0.82
CA LEU A 11 16.02 -15.25 -1.05
C LEU A 11 16.68 -14.29 -0.04
N ASN A 12 17.26 -13.21 -0.55
CA ASN A 12 17.78 -12.13 0.28
C ASN A 12 16.60 -11.40 0.94
N ARG A 13 16.25 -11.81 2.16
CA ARG A 13 15.11 -11.30 2.90
C ARG A 13 15.08 -9.76 2.98
N PRO A 14 16.17 -9.05 3.35
CA PRO A 14 16.19 -7.58 3.30
C PRO A 14 15.85 -6.99 1.93
N ASN A 15 16.36 -7.59 0.84
CA ASN A 15 16.11 -7.09 -0.51
C ASN A 15 14.66 -7.34 -0.94
N VAL A 16 14.14 -8.56 -0.70
CA VAL A 16 12.74 -8.91 -0.97
C VAL A 16 11.80 -8.02 -0.17
N GLN A 17 12.10 -7.76 1.10
CA GLN A 17 11.32 -6.86 1.94
C GLN A 17 11.27 -5.44 1.35
N ARG A 18 12.41 -4.91 0.87
CA ARG A 18 12.42 -3.59 0.22
C ARG A 18 11.60 -3.57 -1.07
N GLN A 19 11.72 -4.60 -1.91
CA GLN A 19 11.04 -4.66 -3.20
C GLN A 19 9.53 -4.87 -3.10
N LEU A 20 9.04 -5.47 -2.01
CA LEU A 20 7.62 -5.76 -1.81
C LEU A 20 6.96 -4.76 -0.86
N LEU A 21 7.60 -4.43 0.26
CA LEU A 21 6.99 -3.62 1.33
C LEU A 21 7.41 -2.15 1.28
N ASN A 22 8.51 -1.80 0.61
CA ASN A 22 9.01 -0.43 0.48
C ASN A 22 9.20 -0.01 -0.98
N ASN A 23 8.43 -0.60 -1.88
CA ASN A 23 8.47 -0.24 -3.28
C ASN A 23 7.88 1.15 -3.47
N ALA A 24 8.74 2.15 -3.64
CA ALA A 24 8.33 3.54 -3.77
C ALA A 24 7.32 3.73 -4.91
N GLN A 25 7.58 3.15 -6.07
CA GLN A 25 6.70 3.24 -7.24
C GLN A 25 5.32 2.64 -6.98
N LEU A 26 5.26 1.48 -6.31
CA LEU A 26 3.98 0.88 -5.93
C LEU A 26 3.21 1.77 -4.97
N LEU A 27 3.89 2.29 -3.94
CA LEU A 27 3.28 3.17 -2.96
C LEU A 27 2.81 4.47 -3.60
N ASP A 28 3.57 5.04 -4.55
CA ASP A 28 3.22 6.23 -5.33
C ASP A 28 1.96 5.99 -6.14
N SER A 29 1.89 4.87 -6.85
CA SER A 29 0.69 4.50 -7.60
C SER A 29 -0.55 4.34 -6.70
N VAL A 30 -0.41 3.68 -5.55
CA VAL A 30 -1.51 3.52 -4.59
C VAL A 30 -1.94 4.88 -4.03
N GLN A 31 -1.00 5.75 -3.67
CA GLN A 31 -1.30 7.08 -3.16
C GLN A 31 -2.04 7.92 -4.20
N ASP A 32 -1.54 7.97 -5.44
CA ASP A 32 -2.15 8.74 -6.52
C ASP A 32 -3.58 8.28 -6.83
N GLN A 33 -3.83 6.96 -6.83
CA GLN A 33 -5.16 6.39 -7.02
C GLN A 33 -6.11 6.83 -5.90
N VAL A 34 -5.69 6.68 -4.64
CA VAL A 34 -6.52 7.02 -3.48
C VAL A 34 -6.75 8.54 -3.39
N GLU A 35 -5.73 9.36 -3.64
CA GLU A 35 -5.86 10.82 -3.68
C GLU A 35 -6.80 11.28 -4.80
N THR A 36 -6.69 10.70 -5.99
CA THR A 36 -7.57 11.02 -7.12
C THR A 36 -9.02 10.72 -6.81
N MET A 37 -9.31 9.57 -6.17
CA MET A 37 -10.67 9.24 -5.74
C MET A 37 -11.14 10.12 -4.57
N ALA A 38 -10.24 10.44 -3.63
CA ALA A 38 -10.53 11.29 -2.47
C ALA A 38 -10.84 12.74 -2.85
N LYS A 39 -10.41 13.25 -4.02
CA LYS A 39 -10.75 14.60 -4.51
C LYS A 39 -12.26 14.85 -4.59
N ALA A 40 -13.06 13.79 -4.76
CA ALA A 40 -14.52 13.89 -4.74
C ALA A 40 -15.09 14.27 -3.36
N HIS A 41 -14.33 14.08 -2.27
CA HIS A 41 -14.81 14.31 -0.91
C HIS A 41 -13.76 14.95 0.02
N LYS A 42 -13.92 16.25 0.32
CA LYS A 42 -12.95 17.07 1.09
C LYS A 42 -12.64 16.56 2.51
N ALA A 43 -13.52 15.76 3.11
CA ALA A 43 -13.27 15.21 4.45
C ALA A 43 -12.30 14.01 4.44
N ILE A 44 -12.01 13.45 3.27
CA ILE A 44 -11.05 12.35 3.14
C ILE A 44 -9.64 12.94 3.16
N LYS A 45 -8.81 12.45 4.07
CA LYS A 45 -7.39 12.79 4.15
C LYS A 45 -6.56 11.55 3.86
N VAL A 46 -5.63 11.68 2.93
CA VAL A 46 -4.70 10.64 2.52
C VAL A 46 -3.30 11.03 2.99
N TYR A 47 -2.56 10.10 3.56
CA TYR A 47 -1.17 10.33 3.95
C TYR A 47 -0.34 9.07 3.78
N ARG A 48 0.95 9.27 3.54
CA ARG A 48 1.94 8.20 3.47
C ARG A 48 2.57 7.98 4.82
N ASN A 49 2.55 6.72 5.26
CA ASN A 49 3.36 6.26 6.37
C ASN A 49 4.48 5.36 5.82
N ALA A 50 5.66 5.93 5.60
CA ALA A 50 6.83 5.19 5.14
C ALA A 50 7.84 5.06 6.29
N ASN A 51 8.12 3.83 6.71
CA ASN A 51 9.21 3.54 7.63
C ASN A 51 10.28 2.64 6.96
N LYS A 52 11.37 2.32 7.66
CA LYS A 52 12.48 1.53 7.09
C LYS A 52 12.11 0.09 6.74
N GLU A 53 11.01 -0.43 7.26
CA GLU A 53 10.61 -1.84 7.18
C GLU A 53 9.37 -2.07 6.32
N ARG A 54 8.49 -1.07 6.20
CA ARG A 54 7.23 -1.09 5.46
C ARG A 54 6.74 0.33 5.16
N GLY A 55 6.23 0.53 3.94
CA GLY A 55 5.46 1.68 3.54
C GLY A 55 3.98 1.32 3.42
N ASN A 56 3.12 2.23 3.85
CA ASN A 56 1.67 2.14 3.72
C ASN A 56 1.11 3.50 3.29
N VAL A 57 0.01 3.46 2.55
CA VAL A 57 -0.84 4.62 2.30
C VAL A 57 -2.05 4.48 3.20
N VAL A 58 -2.39 5.54 3.92
CA VAL A 58 -3.52 5.56 4.85
C VAL A 58 -4.49 6.63 4.42
N ALA A 59 -5.75 6.26 4.31
CA ALA A 59 -6.85 7.18 4.05
C ALA A 59 -7.79 7.21 5.26
N THR A 60 -8.26 8.40 5.63
CA THR A 60 -9.07 8.62 6.82
C THR A 60 -10.22 9.56 6.50
N ILE A 61 -11.36 9.36 7.17
CA ILE A 61 -12.55 10.20 7.08
C ILE A 61 -13.24 10.19 8.46
N PRO A 62 -13.91 11.27 8.88
CA PRO A 62 -14.73 11.24 10.09
C PRO A 62 -15.86 10.19 9.98
N MET A 63 -16.07 9.40 11.02
CA MET A 63 -17.06 8.31 11.01
C MET A 63 -18.48 8.78 10.67
N ALA A 64 -18.91 9.93 11.21
CA ALA A 64 -20.22 10.50 10.90
C ALA A 64 -20.42 10.80 9.39
N VAL A 65 -19.33 11.13 8.70
CA VAL A 65 -19.34 11.37 7.25
C VAL A 65 -19.36 10.02 6.50
N GLU A 66 -18.56 9.05 6.92
CA GLU A 66 -18.55 7.70 6.33
C GLU A 66 -19.93 7.04 6.39
N ASP A 67 -20.61 7.14 7.54
CA ASP A 67 -21.95 6.60 7.75
C ASP A 67 -22.98 7.28 6.83
N ALA A 68 -22.89 8.60 6.70
CA ALA A 68 -23.76 9.38 5.81
C ALA A 68 -23.56 9.00 4.33
N HIS A 69 -22.33 8.64 3.95
CA HIS A 69 -21.98 8.22 2.59
C HIS A 69 -21.95 6.70 2.39
N ARG A 70 -22.47 5.92 3.35
CA ARG A 70 -22.63 4.46 3.29
C ARG A 70 -21.35 3.69 2.95
N GLY A 71 -20.23 4.03 3.57
CA GLY A 71 -18.98 3.28 3.39
C GLY A 71 -18.10 3.78 2.24
N LEU A 72 -18.14 5.08 1.94
CA LEU A 72 -17.39 5.71 0.84
C LEU A 72 -15.89 5.39 0.86
N LEU A 73 -15.25 5.46 2.02
CA LEU A 73 -13.84 5.14 2.16
C LEU A 73 -13.57 3.66 1.86
N THR A 74 -14.46 2.78 2.31
CA THR A 74 -14.38 1.33 2.03
C THR A 74 -14.46 1.06 0.53
N ASP A 75 -15.39 1.73 -0.17
CA ASP A 75 -15.54 1.62 -1.63
C ASP A 75 -14.31 2.13 -2.39
N ILE A 76 -13.72 3.24 -1.96
CA ILE A 76 -12.49 3.80 -2.56
C ILE A 76 -11.34 2.80 -2.42
N LEU A 77 -11.15 2.26 -1.21
CA LEU A 77 -10.06 1.29 -0.94
C LEU A 77 -10.26 -0.02 -1.71
N GLY A 78 -11.51 -0.47 -1.89
CA GLY A 78 -11.82 -1.67 -2.69
C GLY A 78 -11.55 -1.51 -4.19
N ARG A 79 -11.40 -0.28 -4.70
CA ARG A 79 -11.13 0.02 -6.12
C ARG A 79 -9.65 0.19 -6.45
N VAL A 80 -8.78 0.27 -5.44
CA VAL A 80 -7.34 0.38 -5.64
C VAL A 80 -6.82 -0.86 -6.33
N ARG A 81 -5.98 -0.69 -7.37
CA ARG A 81 -5.35 -1.79 -8.09
C ARG A 81 -3.82 -1.72 -7.99
N ILE A 82 -3.22 -2.90 -7.88
CA ILE A 82 -1.77 -3.15 -7.81
C ILE A 82 -1.36 -3.97 -9.03
#